data_AF-A0A8S9P368-F1
#
_entry.id   AF-A0A8S9P368-F1
#
_cell.length_a   1.000
_cell.length_b   1.000
_cell.length_c   1.000
_cell.angle_alpha   90.00
_cell.angle_beta   90.00
_cell.angle_gamma   90.00
#
_symmetry.space_group_name_H-M   'P 1'
#
loop_
_entity.id
_entity.type
_entity.pdbx_description
1 polymer ?
#
loop_
_entity_poly.entity_id
_entity_poly.type
_entity_poly.pdbx_seq_one_letter_code
_entity_poly.pdbx_strand_id
1 'polypeptide(L)'
;MFAPTKVYRLWHRRVNVNMKRHAIVSAIAATAVPALVVARGHKIENVPELPLVVSDSVEAVEKTSAAIKVLKQIGAYDDAEKAKESIGIRSGVGKMRNRRYVSRKGPLVVYGTEGSKIVKRKTVTKEESLAIKAAGKSWYQTMISDSDYTEFDNFTKWLCASQ
;
A
#
# COMPACT_ATOMS: atom_id res chain seq x y z
N MET A 1 39.28 -0.72 -1.99
CA MET A 1 38.23 0.26 -1.63
C MET A 1 38.10 0.29 -0.12
N PHE A 2 38.21 1.47 0.49
CA PHE A 2 38.07 1.64 1.94
C PHE A 2 36.58 1.54 2.34
N ALA A 3 36.29 0.87 3.47
CA ALA A 3 34.95 0.65 4.05
C ALA A 3 33.87 0.11 3.07
N PRO A 4 34.00 -1.14 2.58
CA PRO A 4 32.99 -1.74 1.72
C PRO A 4 31.66 -1.96 2.47
N THR A 5 30.54 -1.90 1.75
CA THR A 5 29.20 -2.05 2.31
C THR A 5 29.04 -3.40 3.01
N LYS A 6 28.46 -3.38 4.21
CA LYS A 6 28.21 -4.56 5.03
C LYS A 6 26.72 -4.85 5.12
N VAL A 7 26.37 -6.14 5.18
CA VAL A 7 24.98 -6.60 5.26
C VAL A 7 24.32 -6.17 6.58
N TYR A 8 25.09 -6.18 7.69
CA TYR A 8 24.64 -5.80 9.03
C TYR A 8 24.45 -4.29 9.25
N ARG A 9 24.44 -3.48 8.18
CA ARG A 9 24.03 -2.08 8.29
C ARG A 9 22.59 -2.02 8.82
N LEU A 10 22.33 -1.14 9.80
CA LEU A 10 20.97 -0.92 10.29
C LEU A 10 20.15 -0.16 9.23
N TRP A 11 19.41 -0.88 8.39
CA TRP A 11 18.55 -0.31 7.34
C TRP A 11 17.21 0.22 7.86
N HIS A 12 16.69 -0.40 8.91
CA HIS A 12 15.37 -0.09 9.47
C HIS A 12 15.47 1.00 10.54
N ARG A 13 14.37 1.73 10.74
CA ARG A 13 14.24 2.78 11.76
C ARG A 13 12.93 2.60 12.52
N ARG A 14 13.00 2.60 13.86
CA ARG A 14 11.82 2.57 14.73
C ARG A 14 11.23 3.99 14.82
N VAL A 15 9.91 4.08 14.76
CA VAL A 15 9.16 5.32 14.95
C VAL A 15 8.03 5.05 15.95
N ASN A 16 7.85 5.98 16.89
CA ASN A 16 6.83 5.88 17.93
C ASN A 16 5.41 5.85 17.33
N VAL A 17 4.54 5.05 17.92
CA VAL A 17 3.16 4.85 17.41
C VAL A 17 2.38 6.15 17.44
N ASN A 18 2.48 6.94 18.52
CA ASN A 18 1.79 8.23 18.62
C ASN A 18 2.27 9.22 17.56
N MET A 19 3.58 9.29 17.30
CA MET A 19 4.11 10.14 16.22
C MET A 19 3.58 9.72 14.84
N LYS A 20 3.50 8.41 14.57
CA LYS A 20 2.88 7.92 13.32
C LYS A 20 1.40 8.34 13.21
N ARG A 21 0.64 8.23 14.30
CA ARG A 21 -0.77 8.64 14.35
C ARG A 21 -0.92 10.14 14.07
N HIS A 22 -0.13 10.99 14.73
CA HIS A 22 -0.15 12.44 14.48
C HIS A 22 0.20 12.79 13.04
N ALA A 23 1.19 12.12 12.45
CA ALA A 23 1.56 12.33 11.05
C ALA A 23 0.42 11.97 10.08
N ILE A 24 -0.30 10.87 10.34
CA ILE A 24 -1.44 10.45 9.52
C ILE A 24 -2.59 11.46 9.61
N VAL A 25 -2.96 11.86 10.84
CA VAL A 25 -4.04 12.84 11.05
C VAL A 25 -3.69 14.19 10.41
N SER A 26 -2.44 14.64 10.54
CA SER A 26 -1.96 15.85 9.89
C SER A 26 -2.05 15.76 8.35
N ALA A 27 -1.71 14.61 7.77
CA ALA A 27 -1.85 14.39 6.34
C ALA A 27 -3.32 14.40 5.87
N ILE A 28 -4.25 13.83 6.66
CA ILE A 28 -5.69 13.87 6.38
C ILE A 28 -6.19 15.32 6.44
N ALA A 29 -5.82 16.08 7.46
CA ALA A 29 -6.19 17.49 7.57
C ALA A 29 -5.72 18.31 6.36
N ALA A 30 -4.51 18.05 5.84
CA ALA A 30 -3.99 18.73 4.66
C ALA A 30 -4.81 18.46 3.38
N THR A 31 -5.52 17.33 3.29
CA THR A 31 -6.38 17.03 2.12
C THR A 31 -7.63 17.89 2.04
N ALA A 32 -8.06 18.48 3.16
CA ALA A 32 -9.21 19.39 3.20
C ALA A 32 -8.87 20.83 2.79
N VAL A 33 -7.58 21.17 2.64
CA VAL A 33 -7.14 22.55 2.36
C VAL A 33 -6.80 22.69 0.86
N PRO A 34 -7.61 23.41 0.06
CA PRO A 34 -7.39 23.52 -1.39
C PRO A 34 -6.03 24.12 -1.75
N ALA A 35 -5.58 25.13 -1.00
CA ALA A 35 -4.29 25.77 -1.23
C ALA A 35 -3.10 24.79 -1.16
N LEU A 36 -3.13 23.83 -0.21
CA LEU A 36 -2.09 22.82 -0.09
C LEU A 36 -2.14 21.79 -1.22
N VAL A 37 -3.35 21.43 -1.66
CA VAL A 37 -3.56 20.47 -2.76
C VAL A 37 -3.08 21.04 -4.10
N VAL A 38 -3.36 22.32 -4.37
CA VAL A 38 -2.84 23.05 -5.54
C VAL A 38 -1.32 23.19 -5.46
N ALA A 39 -0.77 23.58 -4.30
CA ALA A 39 0.68 23.73 -4.12
C ALA A 39 1.44 22.41 -4.31
N ARG A 40 0.83 21.27 -3.96
CA ARG A 40 1.37 19.93 -4.26
C ARG A 40 1.40 19.62 -5.76
N GLY A 41 0.57 20.32 -6.55
CA GLY A 41 0.49 20.22 -7.99
C GLY A 41 -0.63 19.31 -8.49
N HIS A 42 -1.78 19.24 -7.80
CA HIS A 42 -2.98 18.61 -8.35
C HIS A 42 -3.80 19.60 -9.18
N LYS A 43 -4.49 19.11 -10.22
CA LYS A 43 -5.46 19.91 -11.00
C LYS A 43 -6.84 19.77 -10.36
N ILE A 44 -7.34 20.83 -9.70
CA ILE A 44 -8.60 20.79 -8.93
C ILE A 44 -9.59 21.89 -9.32
N GLU A 45 -9.39 22.56 -10.45
CA GLU A 45 -10.20 23.72 -10.87
C GLU A 45 -11.70 23.40 -11.02
N ASN A 46 -12.01 22.19 -11.48
CA ASN A 46 -13.37 21.73 -11.75
C ASN A 46 -13.99 20.93 -10.58
N VAL A 47 -13.27 20.75 -9.47
CA VAL A 47 -13.74 19.94 -8.33
C VAL A 47 -14.57 20.82 -7.40
N PRO A 48 -15.78 20.41 -6.99
CA PRO A 48 -16.70 21.27 -6.23
C PRO A 48 -16.22 21.56 -4.80
N GLU A 49 -15.62 20.57 -4.13
CA GLU A 49 -15.17 20.69 -2.74
C GLU A 49 -14.00 19.74 -2.44
N LEU A 50 -13.28 20.03 -1.35
CA LEU A 50 -12.21 19.19 -0.82
C LEU A 50 -12.36 19.00 0.69
N PRO A 51 -12.23 17.77 1.21
CA PRO A 51 -12.07 16.52 0.46
C PRO A 51 -13.35 16.17 -0.29
N LEU A 52 -13.22 15.65 -1.52
CA LEU A 52 -14.37 15.28 -2.34
C LEU A 52 -15.04 14.03 -1.76
N VAL A 53 -16.28 14.17 -1.29
CA VAL A 53 -17.10 13.08 -0.78
C VAL A 53 -18.11 12.66 -1.85
N VAL A 54 -18.25 11.35 -2.06
CA VAL A 54 -19.15 10.79 -3.08
C VAL A 54 -19.97 9.68 -2.44
N SER A 55 -21.17 9.43 -2.97
CA SER A 55 -22.07 8.36 -2.50
C SER A 55 -21.43 6.97 -2.59
N ASP A 56 -21.74 6.11 -1.63
CA ASP A 56 -21.28 4.71 -1.55
C ASP A 56 -21.64 3.88 -2.80
N SER A 57 -22.64 4.29 -3.59
CA SER A 57 -23.01 3.65 -4.86
C SER A 57 -21.85 3.55 -5.86
N VAL A 58 -20.87 4.45 -5.78
CA VAL A 58 -19.68 4.45 -6.64
C VAL A 58 -18.80 3.22 -6.40
N GLU A 59 -18.88 2.61 -5.21
CA GLU A 59 -18.13 1.42 -4.86
C GLU A 59 -18.52 0.17 -5.69
N ALA A 60 -19.78 0.13 -6.15
CA ALA A 60 -20.30 -0.95 -6.99
C ALA A 60 -19.79 -0.90 -8.45
N VAL A 61 -19.07 0.16 -8.85
CA VAL A 61 -18.60 0.34 -10.22
C VAL A 61 -17.47 -0.65 -10.55
N GLU A 62 -17.76 -1.61 -11.44
CA GLU A 62 -16.80 -2.66 -11.81
C GLU A 62 -15.94 -2.34 -13.04
N LYS A 63 -16.45 -1.52 -13.97
CA LYS A 63 -15.77 -1.23 -15.24
C LYS A 63 -14.99 0.07 -15.11
N THR A 64 -13.73 0.05 -15.56
CA THR A 64 -12.87 1.23 -15.60
C THR A 64 -13.46 2.33 -16.49
N SER A 65 -14.15 1.97 -17.57
CA SER A 65 -14.86 2.92 -18.43
C SER A 65 -15.99 3.65 -17.68
N ALA A 66 -16.69 2.97 -16.78
CA ALA A 66 -17.70 3.58 -15.92
C ALA A 66 -17.06 4.47 -14.85
N ALA A 67 -15.95 4.04 -14.24
CA ALA A 67 -15.20 4.87 -13.29
C ALA A 67 -14.67 6.17 -13.93
N ILE A 68 -14.22 6.12 -15.18
CA ILE A 68 -13.82 7.31 -15.94
C ILE A 68 -14.99 8.27 -16.15
N LYS A 69 -16.20 7.75 -16.45
CA LYS A 69 -17.40 8.60 -16.59
C LYS A 69 -17.74 9.31 -15.29
N VAL A 70 -17.66 8.61 -14.16
CA VAL A 70 -17.89 9.19 -12.83
C VAL A 70 -16.86 10.30 -12.53
N LEU A 71 -15.56 10.06 -12.76
CA LEU A 71 -14.53 11.07 -12.55
C LEU A 71 -14.71 12.32 -13.43
N LYS A 72 -15.20 12.13 -14.66
CA LYS A 72 -15.52 13.26 -15.57
C LYS A 72 -16.71 14.07 -15.07
N GLN A 73 -17.76 13.40 -14.59
CA GLN A 73 -18.93 14.07 -14.03
C GLN A 73 -18.60 14.89 -12.78
N ILE A 74 -17.65 14.41 -11.96
CA ILE A 74 -17.26 15.08 -10.73
C ILE A 74 -16.14 16.15 -10.96
N GLY A 75 -15.61 16.25 -12.18
CA GLY A 75 -14.54 17.21 -12.50
C GLY A 75 -13.14 16.83 -12.00
N ALA A 76 -12.95 15.61 -11.46
CA ALA A 76 -11.67 15.12 -10.94
C ALA A 76 -10.81 14.41 -12.02
N TYR A 77 -11.30 14.31 -13.26
CA TYR A 77 -10.63 13.59 -14.34
C TYR A 77 -9.31 14.23 -14.80
N ASP A 78 -9.21 15.56 -14.74
CA ASP A 78 -8.06 16.31 -15.24
C ASP A 78 -6.75 15.95 -14.49
N ASP A 79 -6.86 15.63 -13.20
CA ASP A 79 -5.72 15.18 -12.40
C ASP A 79 -5.29 13.75 -12.75
N ALA A 80 -6.25 12.88 -13.09
CA ALA A 80 -5.97 11.54 -13.56
C ALA A 80 -5.31 11.55 -14.95
N GLU A 81 -5.75 12.44 -15.85
CA GLU A 81 -5.16 12.63 -17.16
C GLU A 81 -3.73 13.16 -17.05
N LYS A 82 -3.50 14.18 -16.21
CA LYS A 82 -2.16 14.66 -15.87
C LYS A 82 -1.23 13.56 -15.37
N ALA A 83 -1.73 12.66 -14.52
CA ALA A 83 -0.94 11.56 -14.00
C ALA A 83 -0.59 10.55 -15.12
N LYS A 84 -1.52 10.26 -16.02
CA LYS A 84 -1.32 9.38 -17.19
C LYS A 84 -0.29 9.96 -18.16
N GLU A 85 -0.37 11.25 -18.49
CA GLU A 85 0.55 11.93 -19.40
C GLU A 85 1.96 12.09 -18.80
N SER A 86 2.06 12.17 -17.48
CA SER A 86 3.34 12.39 -16.79
C SER A 86 4.33 11.22 -16.81
N ILE A 87 3.99 10.10 -17.47
CA ILE A 87 4.84 8.91 -17.50
C ILE A 87 6.09 9.22 -18.31
N GLY A 88 7.21 9.40 -17.60
CA GLY A 88 8.53 9.64 -18.17
C GLY A 88 9.46 8.46 -18.01
N ILE A 89 10.48 8.38 -18.86
CA ILE A 89 11.59 7.44 -18.72
C ILE A 89 12.57 7.98 -17.67
N ARG A 90 12.86 7.19 -16.64
CA ARG A 90 13.82 7.52 -15.58
C ARG A 90 15.22 7.70 -16.17
N SER A 91 15.94 8.74 -15.76
CA SER A 91 17.34 8.91 -16.11
C SER A 91 18.26 7.95 -15.33
N GLY A 92 19.42 7.65 -15.93
CA GLY A 92 20.49 6.87 -15.29
C GLY A 92 20.25 5.35 -15.19
N VAL A 93 21.03 4.73 -14.29
CA VAL A 93 21.15 3.25 -14.12
C VAL A 93 19.86 2.60 -13.62
N GLY A 94 18.94 3.36 -13.04
CA GLY A 94 17.66 2.84 -12.53
C GLY A 94 16.83 2.12 -13.60
N LYS A 95 16.98 2.49 -14.88
CA LYS A 95 16.33 1.82 -16.01
C LYS A 95 16.68 0.35 -16.12
N MET A 96 17.94 -0.01 -15.85
CA MET A 96 18.44 -1.39 -15.90
C MET A 96 17.98 -2.21 -14.69
N ARG A 97 17.52 -1.55 -13.62
CA ARG A 97 17.06 -2.20 -12.37
C ARG A 97 15.54 -2.23 -12.27
N ASN A 98 14.85 -2.47 -13.39
CA ASN A 98 13.39 -2.56 -13.50
C ASN A 98 12.59 -1.35 -12.98
N ARG A 99 13.20 -0.14 -12.98
CA ARG A 99 12.55 1.12 -12.56
C ARG A 99 12.52 2.14 -13.71
N ARG A 100 12.19 1.67 -14.91
CA ARG A 100 12.27 2.45 -16.16
C ARG A 100 11.29 3.63 -16.18
N TYR A 101 10.07 3.48 -15.69
CA TYR A 101 9.06 4.53 -15.74
C TYR A 101 8.90 5.25 -14.41
N VAL A 102 8.62 6.56 -14.47
CA VAL A 102 8.23 7.40 -13.34
C VAL A 102 6.96 8.14 -13.72
N SER A 103 5.98 8.13 -12.83
CA SER A 103 4.72 8.85 -13.00
C SER A 103 4.42 9.70 -11.77
N ARG A 104 3.69 10.81 -11.99
CA ARG A 104 3.10 11.59 -10.91
C ARG A 104 1.96 10.79 -10.26
N LYS A 105 1.63 11.16 -9.02
CA LYS A 105 0.51 10.56 -8.29
C LYS A 105 -0.74 11.39 -8.58
N GLY A 106 -1.79 10.72 -9.06
CA GLY A 106 -3.09 11.33 -9.29
C GLY A 106 -4.02 11.20 -8.07
N PRO A 107 -5.35 11.21 -8.28
CA PRO A 107 -6.33 11.17 -7.20
C PRO A 107 -6.27 9.85 -6.43
N LEU A 108 -6.42 9.95 -5.10
CA LEU A 108 -6.51 8.82 -4.19
C LEU A 108 -7.98 8.57 -3.85
N VAL A 109 -8.46 7.36 -4.13
CA VAL A 109 -9.80 6.90 -3.74
C VAL A 109 -9.68 6.07 -2.46
N VAL A 110 -10.46 6.44 -1.44
CA VAL A 110 -10.56 5.72 -0.16
C VAL A 110 -11.97 5.13 -0.08
N TYR A 111 -12.08 3.87 0.31
CA TYR A 111 -13.34 3.13 0.41
C TYR A 111 -13.40 2.37 1.75
N GLY A 112 -14.61 2.07 2.21
CA GLY A 112 -14.84 1.47 3.53
C GLY A 112 -14.89 -0.06 3.52
N THR A 113 -15.24 -0.70 2.40
CA THR A 113 -15.44 -2.15 2.35
C THR A 113 -14.18 -2.94 2.00
N GLU A 114 -14.02 -4.09 2.64
CA GLU A 114 -12.99 -5.05 2.25
C GLU A 114 -13.38 -5.72 0.92
N GLY A 115 -12.57 -5.55 -0.12
CA GLY A 115 -12.81 -6.15 -1.44
C GLY A 115 -13.62 -5.31 -2.43
N SER A 116 -13.68 -3.98 -2.24
CA SER A 116 -14.39 -3.09 -3.16
C SER A 116 -13.96 -3.29 -4.62
N LYS A 117 -14.96 -3.38 -5.51
CA LYS A 117 -14.76 -3.65 -6.93
C LYS A 117 -14.18 -2.45 -7.69
N ILE A 118 -14.25 -1.27 -7.07
CA ILE A 118 -13.80 0.00 -7.62
C ILE A 118 -12.27 0.05 -7.84
N VAL A 119 -11.51 -0.69 -7.03
CA VAL A 119 -10.06 -0.82 -7.20
C VAL A 119 -9.75 -2.23 -7.69
N LYS A 120 -9.54 -2.37 -9.01
CA LYS A 120 -8.95 -3.58 -9.60
C LYS A 120 -7.47 -3.69 -9.29
N ARG A 121 -7.13 -3.76 -8.01
CA ARG A 121 -5.91 -4.45 -7.60
C ARG A 121 -6.30 -5.92 -7.47
N LYS A 122 -5.50 -6.84 -8.00
CA LYS A 122 -5.66 -8.26 -7.67
C LYS A 122 -5.54 -8.35 -6.14
N THR A 123 -6.65 -8.45 -5.44
CA THR A 123 -6.67 -8.71 -4.01
C THR A 123 -6.13 -10.10 -3.85
N VAL A 124 -4.90 -10.19 -3.33
CA VAL A 124 -4.31 -11.46 -2.91
C VAL A 124 -5.33 -12.08 -1.96
N THR A 125 -5.84 -13.27 -2.28
CA THR A 125 -6.84 -13.92 -1.43
C THR A 125 -6.23 -14.18 -0.04
N LYS A 126 -7.05 -14.33 1.01
CA LYS A 126 -6.51 -14.65 2.35
C LYS A 126 -5.58 -15.87 2.28
N GLU A 127 -5.94 -16.87 1.50
CA GLU A 127 -5.15 -18.07 1.21
C GLU A 127 -3.82 -17.76 0.51
N GLU A 128 -3.82 -16.98 -0.58
CA GLU A 128 -2.59 -16.56 -1.25
C GLU A 128 -1.70 -15.70 -0.31
N SER A 129 -2.31 -14.89 0.57
CA SER A 129 -1.58 -14.06 1.54
C SER A 129 -0.96 -14.88 2.66
N LEU A 130 -1.65 -15.94 3.10
CA LEU A 130 -1.17 -16.92 4.06
C LEU A 130 -0.08 -17.78 3.43
N ALA A 131 -0.21 -18.18 2.17
CA ALA A 131 0.81 -18.90 1.42
C ALA A 131 2.07 -18.04 1.21
N ILE A 132 1.94 -16.75 0.90
CA ILE A 132 3.09 -15.82 0.79
C ILE A 132 3.75 -15.62 2.16
N LYS A 133 2.98 -15.47 3.25
CA LYS A 133 3.52 -15.39 4.61
C LYS A 133 4.17 -16.70 5.06
N ALA A 134 3.61 -17.84 4.68
CA ALA A 134 4.14 -19.17 4.97
C ALA A 134 5.42 -19.43 4.17
N ALA A 135 5.46 -19.08 2.88
CA ALA A 135 6.67 -19.13 2.06
C ALA A 135 7.76 -18.19 2.60
N GLY A 136 7.37 -16.99 3.06
CA GLY A 136 8.28 -16.06 3.72
C GLY A 136 8.83 -16.59 5.07
N LYS A 137 8.02 -17.31 5.85
CA LYS A 137 8.47 -17.99 7.09
C LYS A 137 9.33 -19.22 6.82
N SER A 138 8.97 -20.01 5.81
CA SER A 138 9.71 -21.18 5.34
C SER A 138 11.14 -20.80 4.90
N TRP A 139 11.31 -19.68 4.20
CA TRP A 139 12.62 -19.14 3.83
C TRP A 139 13.49 -18.73 5.03
N TYR A 140 12.88 -18.35 6.17
CA TYR A 140 13.61 -18.09 7.42
C TYR A 140 13.90 -19.40 8.20
N GLN A 141 13.10 -20.45 8.02
CA GLN A 141 13.28 -21.74 8.68
C GLN A 141 14.31 -22.65 7.98
N THR A 142 14.53 -22.52 6.67
CA THR A 142 15.50 -23.34 5.92
C THR A 142 16.98 -23.05 6.24
N MET A 143 17.28 -22.07 7.10
CA MET A 143 18.65 -21.76 7.56
C MET A 143 18.97 -22.28 8.97
N ILE A 144 18.05 -23.01 9.62
CA ILE A 144 18.33 -23.69 10.88
C ILE A 144 17.93 -25.14 10.72
N SER A 145 18.87 -25.95 10.24
CA SER A 145 18.92 -27.38 10.55
C SER A 145 20.05 -27.58 11.53
N ASP A 146 19.71 -28.01 12.73
CA ASP A 146 20.32 -29.19 13.33
C ASP A 146 19.37 -29.68 14.43
N SER A 147 18.97 -30.94 14.29
CA SER A 147 18.61 -31.86 15.35
C SER A 147 17.54 -31.42 16.37
N ASP A 148 16.39 -32.08 16.27
CA ASP A 148 15.95 -32.98 17.34
C ASP A 148 15.96 -32.43 18.77
N TYR A 149 15.07 -31.49 19.09
CA TYR A 149 14.49 -31.42 20.43
C TYR A 149 12.99 -31.11 20.34
N THR A 150 12.28 -32.11 19.83
CA THR A 150 11.07 -32.69 20.41
C THR A 150 10.18 -31.83 21.33
N GLU A 151 8.94 -31.64 20.86
CA GLU A 151 7.72 -31.96 21.61
C GLU A 151 7.42 -31.20 22.91
N PHE A 152 6.78 -30.04 22.77
CA PHE A 152 5.86 -29.53 23.81
C PHE A 152 4.48 -30.21 23.76
N ASP A 153 4.37 -31.36 23.08
CA ASP A 153 3.25 -32.31 23.20
C ASP A 153 3.43 -33.26 24.41
N ASN A 154 4.62 -33.30 25.03
CA ASN A 154 4.84 -34.05 26.29
C ASN A 154 4.31 -33.31 27.53
N PHE A 155 4.01 -32.00 27.43
CA PHE A 155 3.49 -31.22 28.56
C PHE A 155 1.99 -31.46 28.80
N THR A 156 1.24 -31.83 27.77
CA THR A 156 -0.21 -32.12 27.84
C THR A 156 -0.50 -33.56 28.29
N LYS A 157 0.45 -34.49 28.12
CA LYS A 157 0.26 -35.90 28.50
C LYS A 157 0.42 -36.17 30.01
N TRP A 158 1.07 -35.28 30.76
CA TRP A 158 1.22 -35.38 32.22
C TRP A 158 0.02 -34.81 33.00
N LEU A 159 -0.80 -33.96 32.38
CA LEU A 159 -1.94 -33.29 33.03
C LEU A 159 -3.26 -34.10 33.04
N CYS A 160 -3.26 -35.32 32.48
CA CYS A 160 -4.43 -36.22 32.44
C CYS A 160 -4.15 -37.61 33.05
N ALA A 161 -3.48 -37.67 34.21
CA ALA A 161 -3.52 -38.84 35.09
C ALA A 161 -4.48 -38.53 36.26
N SER A 162 -5.78 -38.67 35.99
CA SER A 162 -6.84 -38.70 37.00
C SER A 162 -7.34 -40.13 37.17
N GLN A 163 -6.63 -40.90 38.00
CA GLN A 163 -7.08 -41.94 38.95
C GLN A 163 -5.85 -42.63 39.54
#